data_AF-A0A940BNX2-F1
#
_entry.id   AF-A0A940BNX2-F1
#
_cell.length_a   1.000
_cell.length_b   1.000
_cell.length_c   1.000
_cell.angle_alpha   90.00
_cell.angle_beta   90.00
_cell.angle_gamma   90.00
#
_symmetry.space_group_name_H-M   'P 1'
#
loop_
_entity.id
_entity.type
_entity.pdbx_description
1 polymer ?
#
loop_
_entity_poly.entity_id
_entity_poly.type
_entity_poly.pdbx_seq_one_letter_code
_entity_poly.pdbx_strand_id
1 'polypeptide(L)'
;EGWHIAPDNREGVRINFDLKDGLENGWFLLRLSVHDPVLPLNAESDVEGGLRIMLEQLMNVLENAENLDITPLRDYLQKLS
;
A
#
# COMPACT_ATOMS: atom_id res chain seq x y z
N GLU A 1 -4.04 26.12 -21.23
CA GLU A 1 -2.68 26.34 -20.69
C GLU A 1 -2.82 26.86 -19.26
N GLY A 2 -2.05 26.35 -18.30
CA GLY A 2 -2.22 26.69 -16.86
C GLY A 2 -2.22 25.52 -15.89
N TRP A 3 -1.97 24.30 -16.37
CA TRP A 3 -1.72 23.16 -15.48
C TRP A 3 -0.26 23.20 -15.03
N HIS A 4 -0.05 23.37 -13.74
CA HIS A 4 1.26 23.23 -13.12
C HIS A 4 1.31 21.90 -12.39
N ILE A 5 2.45 21.23 -12.46
CA ILE A 5 2.71 20.03 -11.66
C ILE A 5 2.61 20.46 -10.19
N ALA A 6 1.67 19.88 -9.45
CA ALA A 6 1.64 20.04 -8.01
C ALA A 6 2.98 19.50 -7.46
N PRO A 7 3.67 20.23 -6.58
CA PRO A 7 4.79 19.65 -5.84
C PRO A 7 4.31 18.38 -5.15
N ASP A 8 5.20 17.39 -4.99
CA ASP A 8 4.89 16.12 -4.32
C ASP A 8 4.02 16.38 -3.10
N ASN A 9 2.73 16.04 -3.24
CA ASN A 9 1.69 16.49 -2.32
C ASN A 9 1.74 15.69 -1.01
N ARG A 10 2.64 14.69 -0.92
CA ARG A 10 2.87 13.85 0.26
C ARG A 10 1.55 13.33 0.85
N GLU A 11 0.56 13.08 0.00
CA GLU A 11 -0.78 12.64 0.40
C GLU A 11 -0.76 11.19 0.93
N GLY A 12 0.38 10.51 0.80
CA GLY A 12 0.60 9.19 1.35
C GLY A 12 2.04 8.74 1.19
N VAL A 13 2.28 7.52 1.61
CA VAL A 13 3.56 6.82 1.47
C VAL A 13 3.43 5.85 0.31
N ARG A 14 4.18 6.10 -0.77
CA ARG A 14 4.35 5.15 -1.88
C ARG A 14 5.63 4.37 -1.68
N ILE A 15 5.54 3.04 -1.74
CA ILE A 15 6.70 2.15 -1.70
C ILE A 15 6.69 1.31 -2.97
N ASN A 16 7.81 1.31 -3.69
CA ASN A 16 8.06 0.42 -4.82
C ASN A 16 8.85 -0.80 -4.34
N PHE A 17 8.62 -1.95 -4.98
CA PHE A 17 9.26 -3.21 -4.68
C PHE A 17 9.93 -3.76 -5.93
N ASP A 18 11.12 -4.31 -5.72
CA ASP A 18 11.79 -5.20 -6.66
C ASP A 18 11.48 -6.63 -6.22
N LEU A 19 10.47 -7.24 -6.83
CA LEU A 19 10.05 -8.61 -6.51
C LEU A 19 10.68 -9.61 -7.48
N LYS A 20 11.29 -10.67 -6.93
CA LYS A 20 12.09 -11.65 -7.68
C LYS A 20 13.24 -10.91 -8.42
N ASP A 21 13.48 -11.22 -9.69
CA ASP A 21 14.53 -10.61 -10.52
C ASP A 21 14.02 -9.40 -11.34
N GLY A 22 12.85 -8.85 -11.01
CA GLY A 22 12.28 -7.68 -11.68
C GLY A 22 12.52 -6.37 -10.93
N LEU A 23 12.45 -5.25 -11.66
CA LEU A 23 12.68 -3.89 -11.15
C LEU A 23 11.35 -3.13 -11.10
N GLU A 24 11.02 -2.55 -9.95
CA GLU A 24 9.80 -1.75 -9.69
C GLU A 24 8.49 -2.42 -10.17
N ASN A 25 8.42 -3.75 -10.08
CA ASN A 25 7.31 -4.57 -10.58
C ASN A 25 6.22 -4.82 -9.52
N GLY A 26 6.28 -4.12 -8.40
CA GLY A 26 5.25 -4.06 -7.39
C GLY A 26 5.27 -2.72 -6.67
N TRP A 27 4.11 -2.25 -6.21
CA TRP A 27 4.02 -1.04 -5.42
C TRP A 27 2.80 -1.05 -4.50
N PHE A 28 2.86 -0.24 -3.45
CA PHE A 28 1.66 0.21 -2.75
C PHE A 28 1.70 1.73 -2.49
N LEU A 29 0.52 2.31 -2.28
CA LEU A 29 0.31 3.67 -1.82
C LEU A 29 -0.68 3.65 -0.64
N LEU A 30 -0.22 4.04 0.54
CA LEU A 30 -1.04 4.18 1.74
C LEU A 30 -1.25 5.66 2.04
N ARG A 31 -2.50 6.10 2.19
CA ARG A 31 -2.85 7.53 2.34
C ARG A 31 -3.64 7.80 3.61
N LEU A 32 -3.62 9.05 4.05
CA LEU A 32 -4.62 9.55 5.00
C LEU A 32 -5.84 10.02 4.22
N SER A 33 -7.03 9.53 4.55
CA SER A 33 -8.26 10.10 4.02
C SER A 33 -8.55 11.45 4.70
N VAL A 34 -9.00 12.43 3.90
CA VAL A 34 -9.35 13.78 4.38
C VAL A 34 -10.78 13.84 4.91
N HIS A 35 -11.63 12.89 4.50
CA HIS A 35 -13.05 12.89 4.81
C HIS A 35 -13.40 11.93 5.95
N ASP A 36 -12.85 10.73 5.88
CA ASP A 36 -13.17 9.63 6.80
C ASP A 36 -11.92 9.22 7.57
N PRO A 37 -12.04 8.74 8.82
CA PRO A 37 -10.90 8.29 9.63
C PRO A 37 -10.42 6.89 9.18
N VAL A 38 -10.05 6.77 7.92
CA VAL A 38 -9.61 5.53 7.27
C VAL A 38 -8.28 5.76 6.54
N LEU A 39 -7.55 4.66 6.33
CA LEU A 39 -6.33 4.65 5.52
C LEU A 39 -6.59 3.93 4.19
N PRO A 40 -6.81 4.65 3.07
CA PRO A 40 -6.90 4.01 1.77
C PRO A 40 -5.56 3.38 1.38
N LEU A 41 -5.59 2.10 1.02
CA LEU A 41 -4.45 1.35 0.52
C LEU A 41 -4.72 0.94 -0.94
N ASN A 42 -3.85 1.36 -1.85
CA ASN A 42 -3.76 0.85 -3.21
C ASN A 42 -2.50 0.00 -3.33
N ALA A 43 -2.58 -1.18 -3.94
CA ALA A 43 -1.44 -2.04 -4.16
C ALA A 43 -1.58 -2.81 -5.48
N GLU A 44 -0.46 -3.02 -6.17
CA GLU A 44 -0.40 -3.68 -7.46
C GLU A 44 0.93 -4.41 -7.63
N SER A 45 0.91 -5.56 -8.29
CA SER A 45 2.10 -6.34 -8.58
C SER A 45 1.93 -7.11 -9.88
N ASP A 46 2.94 -7.05 -10.74
CA ASP A 46 3.04 -7.84 -11.97
C ASP A 46 3.58 -9.27 -11.72
N VAL A 47 3.95 -9.55 -10.47
CA VAL A 47 4.49 -10.85 -10.05
C VAL A 47 3.41 -11.69 -9.38
N GLU A 48 3.28 -12.94 -9.81
CA GLU A 48 2.44 -13.94 -9.15
C GLU A 48 2.85 -14.10 -7.67
N GLY A 49 1.87 -13.94 -6.76
CA GLY A 49 2.07 -13.93 -5.32
C GLY A 49 2.65 -12.62 -4.75
N GLY A 50 2.99 -11.64 -5.60
CA GLY A 50 3.66 -10.41 -5.16
C GLY A 50 2.78 -9.52 -4.27
N LEU A 51 1.47 -9.47 -4.51
CA LEU A 51 0.53 -8.79 -3.59
C LEU A 51 0.60 -9.37 -2.18
N ARG A 52 0.63 -10.70 -2.03
CA ARG A 52 0.75 -11.36 -0.72
C ARG A 52 2.05 -10.93 -0.02
N ILE A 53 3.18 -11.03 -0.72
CA ILE A 53 4.50 -10.66 -0.17
C ILE A 53 4.52 -9.21 0.33
N MET A 54 4.06 -8.26 -0.49
CA MET A 54 4.08 -6.84 -0.12
C MET A 54 3.13 -6.53 1.04
N LEU A 55 1.92 -7.10 1.02
CA LEU A 55 0.92 -6.83 2.04
C LEU A 55 1.23 -7.52 3.38
N GLU A 56 1.92 -8.66 3.39
CA GLU A 56 2.45 -9.28 4.62
C GLU A 56 3.55 -8.40 5.24
N GLN A 57 4.44 -7.81 4.44
CA GLN A 57 5.43 -6.86 4.95
C GLN A 57 4.78 -5.61 5.52
N LEU A 58 3.77 -5.05 4.83
CA LEU A 58 3.00 -3.92 5.34
C LEU A 58 2.26 -4.29 6.65
N MET A 59 1.66 -5.48 6.73
CA MET A 59 0.99 -5.97 7.95
C MET A 59 1.94 -5.99 9.14
N ASN A 60 3.16 -6.49 8.97
CA ASN A 60 4.17 -6.54 10.06
C ASN A 60 4.54 -5.13 10.57
N VAL A 61 4.54 -4.12 9.69
CA VAL A 61 4.76 -2.72 10.10
C VAL A 61 3.56 -2.17 10.87
N LEU A 62 2.34 -2.50 10.43
CA LEU A 62 1.11 -1.95 11.00
C LEU A 62 0.61 -2.70 12.24
N GLU A 63 1.06 -3.93 12.52
CA GLU A 63 0.54 -4.74 13.64
C GLU A 63 0.70 -4.08 15.01
N ASN A 64 1.74 -3.24 15.15
CA ASN A 64 2.09 -2.55 16.38
C ASN A 64 1.57 -1.10 16.41
N ALA A 65 0.80 -0.69 15.40
CA ALA A 65 0.22 0.65 15.36
C ALA A 65 -0.97 0.76 16.32
N GLU A 66 -0.89 1.69 17.26
CA GLU A 66 -2.00 2.00 18.15
C GLU A 66 -3.14 2.70 17.38
N ASN A 67 -4.39 2.42 17.75
CA ASN A 67 -5.60 3.03 17.18
C ASN A 67 -5.80 2.79 15.67
N LEU A 68 -5.26 1.70 15.13
CA LEU A 68 -5.46 1.30 13.74
C LEU A 68 -6.18 -0.06 13.66
N ASP A 69 -7.35 -0.09 13.02
CA ASP A 69 -8.00 -1.35 12.67
C ASP A 69 -7.37 -1.95 11.41
N ILE A 70 -6.60 -3.01 11.60
CA ILE A 70 -5.93 -3.77 10.53
C ILE A 70 -6.72 -5.00 10.08
N THR A 71 -7.91 -5.24 10.64
CA THR A 71 -8.76 -6.38 10.28
C THR A 71 -9.06 -6.45 8.78
N PRO A 72 -9.38 -5.34 8.08
CA PRO A 72 -9.63 -5.39 6.63
C PRO A 72 -8.43 -5.91 5.82
N LEU A 73 -7.22 -5.52 6.19
CA LEU A 73 -5.99 -5.99 5.53
C LEU A 73 -5.74 -7.48 5.82
N ARG A 74 -5.99 -7.91 7.07
CA ARG A 74 -5.83 -9.31 7.49
C ARG A 74 -6.82 -10.21 6.74
N ASP A 75 -8.07 -9.80 6.65
CA ASP A 75 -9.11 -10.54 5.94
C ASP A 75 -8.83 -10.60 4.44
N TYR A 76 -8.25 -9.54 3.86
CA TYR A 76 -7.82 -9.55 2.47
C TYR A 76 -6.67 -10.54 2.23
N LEU A 77 -5.65 -10.55 3.09
CA LEU A 77 -4.53 -11.49 3.02
C LEU A 77 -4.98 -12.96 3.12
N GLN A 78 -6.03 -13.26 3.89
CA GLN A 78 -6.58 -14.62 3.97
C GLN A 78 -7.29 -15.07 2.68
N LYS A 79 -7.76 -14.12 1.86
CA LYS A 79 -8.46 -14.39 0.59
C LYS A 79 -7.52 -14.55 -0.60
N LEU A 80 -6.31 -14.00 -0.52
CA LEU A 80 -5.28 -14.16 -1.55
C LEU A 80 -4.77 -15.61 -1.55
N SER A 81 -5.41 -16.53 -2.28
CA SER A 81 -4.95 -17.92 -2.43
C SER A 81 -3.51 -18.00 -2.94
#